data_AF-A0AA38CEJ3-F1
#
_entry.id   AF-A0AA38CEJ3-F1
#
_cell.length_a   1.000
_cell.length_b   1.000
_cell.length_c   1.000
_cell.angle_alpha   90.00
_cell.angle_beta   90.00
_cell.angle_gamma   90.00
#
_symmetry.space_group_name_H-M   'P 1'
#
loop_
_entity.id
_entity.type
_entity.pdbx_description
1 polymer ?
#
loop_
_entity_poly.entity_id
_entity_poly.type
_entity_poly.pdbx_seq_one_letter_code
_entity_poly.pdbx_strand_id
1 'polypeptide(L)'
;REYEEFKVRINALVEKRKKVPEEGWMMQDGRPWPGNNPHDHPGMIQIFLGSTGALDVRGNELPLFVYVSREKKPGFHHHNKLGVLNALVRVSGVLTNSPYILNMDCTQYINNNKVIREAMCFMMDLPVGKNISYVQFPPRFHALHQEDNFSNHNTVFYDIMMKGLDGIQGPICLGSACVFRRRSLYGYASGVDPK
;
A
#
# COMPACT_ATOMS: atom_id res chain seq x y z
N ARG A 1 -2.64 -22.18 17.34
CA ARG A 1 -1.64 -22.03 18.42
C ARG A 1 -0.55 -21.03 18.05
N GLU A 2 0.21 -21.26 16.97
CA GLU A 2 1.30 -20.35 16.54
C GLU A 2 0.86 -18.89 16.32
N TYR A 3 -0.32 -18.68 15.72
CA TYR A 3 -0.89 -17.33 15.56
C TYR A 3 -1.13 -16.61 16.89
N GLU A 4 -1.65 -17.30 17.91
CA GLU A 4 -1.88 -16.70 19.22
C GLU A 4 -0.56 -16.35 19.92
N GLU A 5 0.45 -17.21 19.80
CA GLU A 5 1.81 -16.92 20.30
C GLU A 5 2.44 -15.71 19.57
N PHE A 6 2.23 -15.60 18.25
CA PHE A 6 2.62 -14.41 17.48
C PHE A 6 1.89 -13.15 17.97
N LYS A 7 0.57 -13.22 18.15
CA LYS A 7 -0.26 -12.12 18.66
C LYS A 7 0.21 -11.63 20.03
N VAL A 8 0.54 -12.54 20.95
CA VAL A 8 1.09 -12.21 22.27
C VAL A 8 2.42 -11.46 22.14
N ARG A 9 3.33 -11.93 21.27
CA ARG A 9 4.61 -11.23 21.03
C ARG A 9 4.42 -9.82 20.48
N ILE A 10 3.50 -9.64 19.52
CA ILE A 10 3.19 -8.31 18.98
C ILE A 10 2.59 -7.41 20.08
N ASN A 11 1.67 -7.92 20.89
CA ASN A 11 1.09 -7.15 22.00
C ASN A 11 2.15 -6.72 23.01
N ALA A 12 3.13 -7.57 23.32
CA ALA A 12 4.24 -7.20 24.20
C ALA A 12 5.07 -6.03 23.62
N LEU A 13 5.29 -5.99 22.30
CA LEU A 13 5.97 -4.86 21.65
C LEU A 13 5.13 -3.58 21.68
N VAL A 14 3.81 -3.69 21.50
CA VAL A 14 2.88 -2.56 21.61
C VAL A 14 2.88 -1.98 23.02
N GLU A 15 2.86 -2.83 24.05
CA GLU A 15 2.94 -2.36 25.44
C GLU A 15 4.30 -1.73 25.76
N LYS A 16 5.41 -2.33 25.27
CA LYS A 16 6.75 -1.75 25.42
C LYS A 16 6.84 -0.35 24.80
N ARG A 17 6.22 -0.14 23.63
CA ARG A 17 6.21 1.15 22.93
C ARG A 17 5.61 2.30 23.76
N LYS A 18 4.67 2.01 24.68
CA LYS A 18 4.00 3.05 25.49
C LYS A 18 4.96 3.79 26.43
N LYS A 19 6.08 3.15 26.81
CA LYS A 19 7.11 3.73 27.67
C LYS A 19 8.29 4.14 26.80
N VAL A 20 8.35 5.41 26.43
CA VAL A 20 9.46 5.96 25.65
C VAL A 20 10.70 6.08 26.56
N PRO A 21 11.85 5.48 26.21
CA PRO A 21 13.08 5.65 26.97
C PRO A 21 13.58 7.10 26.91
N GLU A 22 14.16 7.60 28.00
CA GLU A 22 14.71 8.98 28.06
C GLU A 22 15.85 9.20 27.05
N GLU A 23 16.71 8.20 26.88
CA GLU A 23 17.82 8.24 25.91
C GLU A 23 17.37 7.97 24.45
N GLY A 24 16.06 7.75 24.25
CA GLY A 24 15.48 7.39 22.96
C GLY A 24 15.49 5.89 22.68
N TRP A 25 14.93 5.51 21.53
CA TRP A 25 14.88 4.12 21.11
C TRP A 25 16.26 3.64 20.65
N MET A 26 16.56 2.40 21.00
CA MET A 26 17.78 1.69 20.59
C MET A 26 17.39 0.46 19.77
N MET A 27 18.18 0.18 18.73
CA MET A 27 18.07 -1.03 17.92
C MET A 27 18.62 -2.23 18.71
N GLN A 28 18.31 -3.45 18.27
CA GLN A 28 18.77 -4.67 18.93
C GLN A 28 20.30 -4.83 18.91
N ASP A 29 20.97 -4.21 17.95
CA ASP A 29 22.43 -4.20 17.81
C ASP A 29 23.11 -3.09 18.65
N GLY A 30 22.36 -2.40 19.51
CA GLY A 30 22.87 -1.36 20.39
C GLY A 30 23.10 0.00 19.73
N ARG A 31 22.72 0.19 18.47
CA ARG A 31 22.77 1.51 17.82
C ARG A 31 21.52 2.34 18.13
N PRO A 32 21.63 3.68 18.22
CA PRO A 32 20.46 4.54 18.38
C PRO A 32 19.53 4.43 17.18
N TRP A 33 18.22 4.46 17.43
CA TRP A 33 17.21 4.45 16.38
C TRP A 33 17.30 5.77 15.58
N PRO A 34 17.57 5.71 14.26
CA PRO A 34 17.72 6.91 13.42
C PRO A 34 16.45 7.78 13.37
N GLY A 35 15.28 7.23 13.64
CA GLY A 35 14.01 7.95 13.66
C GLY A 35 13.56 8.43 15.05
N ASN A 36 14.48 8.68 15.99
CA ASN A 36 14.13 9.15 17.34
C ASN A 36 13.44 10.52 17.34
N ASN A 37 13.81 11.40 16.41
CA ASN A 37 13.11 12.68 16.21
C ASN A 37 12.17 12.57 14.98
N PRO A 38 10.84 12.61 15.15
CA PRO A 38 9.88 12.45 14.05
C PRO A 38 9.84 13.63 13.07
N HIS A 39 10.45 14.77 13.43
CA HIS A 39 10.52 15.98 12.60
C HIS A 39 11.88 16.16 11.91
N ASP A 40 12.91 15.48 12.38
CA ASP A 40 14.25 15.51 11.82
C ASP A 40 14.88 14.12 11.89
N HIS A 41 14.81 13.37 10.80
CA HIS A 41 15.42 12.04 10.71
C HIS A 41 15.80 11.70 9.27
N PRO A 42 16.86 10.91 9.05
CA PRO A 42 17.24 10.44 7.73
C PRO A 42 16.18 9.48 7.15
N GLY A 43 16.26 9.28 5.82
CA GLY A 43 15.54 8.22 5.15
C GLY A 43 16.08 6.84 5.53
N MET A 44 15.21 5.83 5.57
CA MET A 44 15.56 4.46 5.88
C MET A 44 14.90 3.52 4.88
N ILE A 45 15.67 2.55 4.36
CA ILE A 45 15.15 1.47 3.51
C ILE A 45 15.68 0.16 4.08
N GLN A 46 14.77 -0.77 4.39
CA GLN A 46 15.11 -2.10 4.90
C GLN A 46 14.41 -3.16 4.06
N ILE A 47 15.18 -4.15 3.61
CA ILE A 47 14.66 -5.34 2.91
C ILE A 47 14.57 -6.48 3.92
N PHE A 48 13.41 -7.15 3.99
CA PHE A 48 13.15 -8.24 4.95
C PHE A 48 12.99 -9.61 4.29
N LEU A 49 12.24 -9.69 3.20
CA LEU A 49 11.97 -10.92 2.42
C LEU A 49 12.42 -10.72 0.98
N GLY A 50 12.46 -11.79 0.17
CA GLY A 50 12.93 -11.78 -1.22
C GLY A 50 14.08 -12.77 -1.42
N SER A 51 14.81 -12.64 -2.53
CA SER A 51 15.91 -13.55 -2.91
C SER A 51 17.07 -13.58 -1.90
N THR A 52 17.28 -12.49 -1.16
CA THR A 52 18.29 -12.40 -0.10
C THR A 52 17.71 -12.60 1.31
N GLY A 53 16.42 -12.92 1.41
CA GLY A 53 15.68 -13.02 2.65
C GLY A 53 15.44 -14.46 3.11
N ALA A 54 14.51 -14.62 4.05
CA ALA A 54 14.10 -15.93 4.53
C ALA A 54 13.24 -16.67 3.49
N LEU A 55 13.43 -17.99 3.40
CA LEU A 55 12.59 -18.89 2.59
C LEU A 55 11.38 -19.38 3.39
N ASP A 56 10.35 -19.85 2.69
CA ASP A 56 9.23 -20.56 3.31
C ASP A 56 9.68 -21.92 3.89
N VAL A 57 8.80 -22.58 4.63
CA VAL A 57 9.07 -23.90 5.26
C VAL A 57 9.37 -25.02 4.26
N ARG A 58 9.09 -24.81 2.97
CA ARG A 58 9.37 -25.73 1.87
C ARG A 58 10.58 -25.30 1.03
N GLY A 59 11.28 -24.24 1.44
CA GLY A 59 12.45 -23.70 0.73
C GLY A 59 12.13 -22.79 -0.46
N ASN A 60 10.88 -22.32 -0.61
CA ASN A 60 10.52 -21.39 -1.68
C ASN A 60 10.78 -19.94 -1.27
N GLU A 61 11.14 -19.11 -2.24
CA GLU A 61 11.27 -17.67 -2.03
C GLU A 61 9.91 -17.02 -1.70
N LEU A 62 9.93 -16.06 -0.78
CA LEU A 62 8.79 -15.22 -0.45
C LEU A 62 8.86 -13.89 -1.22
N PRO A 63 7.72 -13.24 -1.50
CA PRO A 63 7.72 -11.92 -2.15
C PRO A 63 8.56 -10.89 -1.40
N LEU A 64 9.28 -10.05 -2.15
CA LEU A 64 10.10 -8.97 -1.62
C LEU A 64 9.28 -8.05 -0.69
N PHE A 65 9.71 -7.93 0.56
CA PHE A 65 9.10 -7.02 1.54
C PHE A 65 10.09 -5.91 1.91
N VAL A 66 9.77 -4.67 1.52
CA VAL A 66 10.61 -3.49 1.72
C VAL A 66 9.90 -2.51 2.65
N TYR A 67 10.56 -2.15 3.74
CA TYR A 67 10.18 -1.03 4.58
C TYR A 67 10.88 0.24 4.11
N VAL A 68 10.12 1.32 3.99
CA VAL A 68 10.63 2.62 3.58
C VAL A 68 10.13 3.69 4.55
N SER A 69 11.06 4.42 5.15
CA SER A 69 10.80 5.68 5.85
C SER A 69 11.46 6.81 5.08
N ARG A 70 10.70 7.88 4.80
CA ARG A 70 11.22 9.06 4.09
C ARG A 70 12.06 9.90 5.03
N GLU A 71 13.06 10.58 4.49
CA GLU A 71 13.72 11.67 5.22
C GLU A 71 12.72 12.77 5.57
N LYS A 72 12.88 13.36 6.76
CA LYS A 72 12.19 14.58 7.16
C LYS A 72 13.18 15.57 7.75
N LYS A 73 12.98 16.85 7.41
CA LYS A 73 13.73 17.98 7.94
C LYS A 73 12.78 19.10 8.38
N PRO A 74 13.12 19.84 9.45
CA PRO A 74 12.40 21.06 9.83
C PRO A 74 12.39 22.08 8.69
N GLY A 75 11.29 22.81 8.52
CA GLY A 75 11.14 23.80 7.45
C GLY A 75 10.70 23.25 6.08
N PHE A 76 10.60 21.92 5.92
CA PHE A 76 10.12 21.31 4.68
C PHE A 76 8.66 20.85 4.80
N HIS A 77 7.85 21.11 3.77
CA HIS A 77 6.49 20.58 3.67
C HIS A 77 6.52 19.13 3.17
N HIS A 78 5.92 18.21 3.94
CA HIS A 78 6.02 16.76 3.70
C HIS A 78 4.82 16.14 2.98
N HIS A 79 3.76 16.92 2.72
CA HIS A 79 2.55 16.54 1.97
C HIS A 79 1.85 15.24 2.44
N ASN A 80 1.94 14.93 3.73
CA ASN A 80 1.22 13.81 4.39
C ASN A 80 1.23 12.53 3.55
N LYS A 81 0.06 11.93 3.30
CA LYS A 81 -0.12 10.68 2.52
C LYS A 81 0.38 10.81 1.09
N LEU A 82 0.13 11.94 0.41
CA LEU A 82 0.54 12.15 -0.98
C LEU A 82 2.06 12.14 -1.14
N GLY A 83 2.78 12.80 -0.22
CA GLY A 83 4.25 12.78 -0.21
C GLY A 83 4.84 11.39 0.01
N VAL A 84 4.17 10.56 0.84
CA VAL A 84 4.56 9.16 1.07
C VAL A 84 4.35 8.33 -0.19
N LEU A 85 3.15 8.37 -0.79
CA LEU A 85 2.84 7.61 -2.00
C LEU A 85 3.78 7.95 -3.16
N ASN A 86 4.04 9.24 -3.38
CA ASN A 86 4.96 9.68 -4.44
C ASN A 86 6.41 9.19 -4.20
N ALA A 87 6.87 9.13 -2.95
CA ALA A 87 8.19 8.57 -2.64
C ALA A 87 8.23 7.06 -2.88
N LEU A 88 7.18 6.31 -2.50
CA LEU A 88 7.07 4.88 -2.75
C LEU A 88 7.08 4.55 -4.25
N VAL A 89 6.42 5.37 -5.09
CA VAL A 89 6.49 5.23 -6.54
C VAL A 89 7.93 5.39 -7.06
N ARG A 90 8.70 6.37 -6.53
CA ARG A 90 10.11 6.56 -6.91
C ARG A 90 11.00 5.42 -6.44
N VAL A 91 10.91 5.02 -5.17
CA VAL A 91 11.73 3.94 -4.60
C VAL A 91 11.45 2.62 -5.31
N SER A 92 10.18 2.28 -5.53
CA SER A 92 9.82 1.06 -6.28
C SER A 92 10.30 1.08 -7.73
N GLY A 93 10.39 2.27 -8.35
CA GLY A 93 10.94 2.42 -9.71
C GLY A 93 12.41 2.02 -9.82
N VAL A 94 13.17 2.19 -8.74
CA VAL A 94 14.58 1.78 -8.67
C VAL A 94 14.72 0.32 -8.26
N LEU A 95 13.92 -0.15 -7.29
CA LEU A 95 14.10 -1.49 -6.72
C LEU A 95 13.57 -2.63 -7.61
N THR A 96 12.36 -2.48 -8.17
CA THR A 96 11.69 -3.55 -8.93
C THR A 96 11.07 -3.09 -10.24
N ASN A 97 10.84 -1.79 -10.40
CA ASN A 97 10.27 -1.14 -11.58
C ASN A 97 8.97 -1.80 -12.10
N SER A 98 8.11 -2.30 -11.20
CA SER A 98 6.86 -2.96 -11.59
C SER A 98 5.96 -2.02 -12.43
N PRO A 99 5.40 -2.47 -13.57
CA PRO A 99 4.54 -1.65 -14.42
C PRO A 99 3.18 -1.31 -13.80
N TYR A 100 2.78 -2.08 -12.78
CA TYR A 100 1.52 -1.91 -12.06
C TYR A 100 1.76 -1.74 -10.56
N ILE A 101 0.95 -0.91 -9.91
CA ILE A 101 1.09 -0.55 -8.48
C ILE A 101 -0.27 -0.64 -7.81
N LEU A 102 -0.42 -1.52 -6.82
CA LEU A 102 -1.61 -1.57 -5.96
C LEU A 102 -1.40 -0.67 -4.73
N ASN A 103 -2.30 0.29 -4.52
CA ASN A 103 -2.33 1.12 -3.31
C ASN A 103 -3.43 0.62 -2.34
N MET A 104 -3.08 0.47 -1.06
CA MET A 104 -4.00 0.07 0.00
C MET A 104 -3.74 0.83 1.30
N ASP A 105 -4.81 1.05 2.06
CA ASP A 105 -4.78 1.63 3.40
C ASP A 105 -4.62 0.56 4.49
N CYS A 106 -4.10 0.95 5.65
CA CYS A 106 -3.82 0.04 6.77
C CYS A 106 -5.06 -0.59 7.42
N THR A 107 -6.26 -0.07 7.13
CA THR A 107 -7.54 -0.62 7.60
C THR A 107 -8.14 -1.63 6.61
N GLN A 108 -7.50 -1.82 5.46
CA GLN A 108 -7.97 -2.72 4.40
C GLN A 108 -7.07 -3.95 4.31
N TYR A 109 -7.67 -5.07 3.93
CA TYR A 109 -6.96 -6.30 3.63
C TYR A 109 -7.55 -6.95 2.38
N ILE A 110 -6.74 -7.75 1.69
CA ILE A 110 -7.19 -8.51 0.52
C ILE A 110 -7.96 -9.73 1.02
N ASN A 111 -9.25 -9.78 0.70
CA ASN A 111 -10.13 -10.89 1.09
C ASN A 111 -10.15 -12.04 0.07
N ASN A 112 -9.70 -11.81 -1.16
CA ASN A 112 -9.69 -12.78 -2.26
C ASN A 112 -8.31 -12.78 -2.94
N ASN A 113 -7.67 -13.95 -3.01
CA ASN A 113 -6.35 -14.10 -3.63
C ASN A 113 -6.34 -13.90 -5.15
N LYS A 114 -7.51 -13.76 -5.79
CA LYS A 114 -7.65 -13.50 -7.22
C LYS A 114 -7.69 -12.02 -7.59
N VAL A 115 -7.77 -11.09 -6.63
CA VAL A 115 -7.94 -9.64 -6.89
C VAL A 115 -6.90 -9.10 -7.87
N ILE A 116 -5.63 -9.48 -7.71
CA ILE A 116 -4.56 -9.04 -8.62
C ILE A 116 -4.79 -9.60 -10.03
N ARG A 117 -5.18 -10.88 -10.14
CA ARG A 117 -5.47 -11.52 -11.43
C ARG A 117 -6.67 -10.87 -12.12
N GLU A 118 -7.72 -10.56 -11.36
CA GLU A 118 -8.91 -9.85 -11.86
C GLU A 118 -8.57 -8.46 -12.38
N ALA A 119 -7.72 -7.70 -11.68
CA ALA A 119 -7.23 -6.41 -12.17
C ALA A 119 -6.46 -6.55 -13.50
N MET A 120 -5.63 -7.60 -13.62
CA MET A 120 -4.87 -7.86 -14.84
C MET A 120 -5.78 -8.23 -16.02
N CYS A 121 -6.92 -8.89 -15.80
CA CYS A 121 -7.88 -9.15 -16.87
C CYS A 121 -8.31 -7.87 -17.60
N PHE A 122 -8.50 -6.76 -16.88
CA PHE A 122 -8.81 -5.47 -17.49
C PHE A 122 -7.56 -4.82 -18.08
N MET A 123 -6.47 -4.73 -17.31
CA MET A 123 -5.29 -3.97 -17.71
C MET A 123 -4.49 -4.58 -18.87
N MET A 124 -4.62 -5.88 -19.07
CA MET A 124 -3.95 -6.65 -20.13
C MET A 124 -4.88 -7.00 -21.29
N ASP A 125 -6.14 -6.55 -21.27
CA ASP A 125 -7.05 -6.80 -22.38
C ASP A 125 -6.53 -6.11 -23.66
N LEU A 126 -6.46 -6.85 -24.76
CA LEU A 126 -5.85 -6.35 -25.99
C LEU A 126 -6.59 -5.13 -26.58
N PRO A 127 -7.93 -5.09 -26.62
CA PRO A 127 -8.67 -3.97 -27.18
C PRO A 127 -8.65 -2.72 -26.28
N VAL A 128 -8.85 -2.87 -24.97
CA VAL A 128 -9.06 -1.72 -24.07
C VAL A 128 -7.95 -1.48 -23.05
N GLY A 129 -7.15 -2.50 -22.72
CA GLY A 129 -6.19 -2.45 -21.60
C GLY A 129 -5.16 -1.33 -21.72
N LYS A 130 -4.71 -0.99 -22.94
CA LYS A 130 -3.77 0.12 -23.21
C LYS A 130 -4.31 1.49 -22.80
N ASN A 131 -5.63 1.65 -22.74
CA ASN A 131 -6.31 2.89 -22.37
C ASN A 131 -6.70 2.94 -20.89
N ILE A 132 -6.48 1.85 -20.14
CA ILE A 132 -6.78 1.80 -18.71
C ILE A 132 -5.60 2.35 -17.91
N SER A 133 -5.87 3.42 -17.17
CA SER A 133 -4.91 4.04 -16.24
C SER A 133 -4.93 3.37 -14.87
N TYR A 134 -6.10 2.93 -14.40
CA TYR A 134 -6.25 2.20 -13.14
C TYR A 134 -7.51 1.34 -13.11
N VAL A 135 -7.55 0.39 -12.18
CA VAL A 135 -8.72 -0.43 -11.85
C VAL A 135 -9.06 -0.18 -10.38
N GLN A 136 -10.24 0.36 -10.11
CA GLN A 136 -10.73 0.66 -8.77
C GLN A 136 -11.60 -0.49 -8.25
N PHE A 137 -11.25 -1.03 -7.09
CA PHE A 137 -12.10 -2.00 -6.38
C PHE A 137 -13.02 -1.28 -5.39
N PRO A 138 -14.30 -1.70 -5.26
CA PRO A 138 -15.20 -1.15 -4.26
C PRO A 138 -14.81 -1.66 -2.86
N PRO A 139 -14.49 -0.78 -1.89
CA PRO A 139 -14.26 -1.20 -0.52
C PRO A 139 -15.53 -1.79 0.09
N ARG A 140 -15.39 -2.87 0.86
CA ARG A 140 -16.47 -3.49 1.63
C ARG A 140 -16.11 -3.46 3.10
N PHE A 141 -17.00 -2.91 3.91
CA PHE A 141 -16.81 -2.75 5.35
C PHE A 141 -17.36 -3.97 6.08
N HIS A 142 -16.59 -4.48 7.04
CA HIS A 142 -16.99 -5.58 7.90
C HIS A 142 -17.54 -5.04 9.22
N ALA A 143 -18.30 -5.87 9.95
CA ALA A 143 -18.84 -5.57 11.27
C ALA A 143 -19.76 -4.34 11.31
N LEU A 144 -20.53 -4.11 10.24
CA LEU A 144 -21.60 -3.13 10.26
C LEU A 144 -22.84 -3.69 10.95
N HIS A 145 -23.54 -2.84 11.70
CA HIS A 145 -24.80 -3.19 12.34
C HIS A 145 -25.83 -3.57 11.27
N GLN A 146 -26.67 -4.58 11.55
CA GLN A 146 -27.64 -5.10 10.59
C GLN A 146 -28.61 -4.01 10.11
N GLU A 147 -29.00 -3.09 10.99
CA GLU A 147 -29.90 -1.98 10.65
C GLU A 147 -29.24 -0.90 9.80
N ASP A 148 -27.90 -0.81 9.80
CA ASP A 148 -27.11 0.22 9.12
C ASP A 148 -27.73 1.63 9.15
N ASN A 149 -28.19 2.08 10.34
CA ASN A 149 -28.87 3.37 10.51
C ASN A 149 -28.01 4.57 10.06
N PHE A 150 -26.69 4.39 9.97
CA PHE A 150 -25.73 5.40 9.50
C PHE A 150 -25.37 5.25 8.01
N SER A 151 -25.95 4.28 7.29
CA SER A 151 -25.68 4.01 5.87
C SER A 151 -24.19 3.82 5.55
N ASN A 152 -23.45 3.20 6.48
CA ASN A 152 -22.00 3.03 6.38
C ASN A 152 -21.60 2.09 5.23
N HIS A 153 -22.50 1.21 4.76
CA HIS A 153 -22.23 0.39 3.58
C HIS A 153 -22.03 1.25 2.32
N ASN A 154 -22.61 2.45 2.27
CA ASN A 154 -22.52 3.38 1.14
C ASN A 154 -22.83 2.72 -0.22
N THR A 155 -23.80 1.79 -0.23
CA THR A 155 -24.14 0.97 -1.41
C THR A 155 -24.57 1.82 -2.60
N VAL A 156 -25.30 2.92 -2.39
CA VAL A 156 -25.69 3.84 -3.48
C VAL A 156 -24.46 4.39 -4.21
N PHE A 157 -23.44 4.78 -3.47
CA PHE A 157 -22.22 5.31 -4.05
C PHE A 157 -21.44 4.21 -4.79
N TYR A 158 -21.15 3.09 -4.13
CA TYR A 158 -20.30 2.05 -4.68
C TYR A 158 -20.97 1.18 -5.75
N ASP A 159 -22.25 0.86 -5.59
CA ASP A 159 -22.95 -0.11 -6.43
C ASP A 159 -23.84 0.51 -7.50
N ILE A 160 -24.24 1.78 -7.35
CA ILE A 160 -25.05 2.49 -8.36
C ILE A 160 -24.21 3.55 -9.07
N MET A 161 -23.70 4.54 -8.33
CA MET A 161 -23.03 5.70 -8.93
C MET A 161 -21.73 5.31 -9.66
N MET A 162 -20.87 4.55 -9.00
CA MET A 162 -19.57 4.15 -9.57
C MET A 162 -19.72 3.26 -10.81
N LYS A 163 -20.72 2.36 -10.82
CA LYS A 163 -21.04 1.56 -12.00
C LYS A 163 -21.62 2.40 -13.13
N GLY A 164 -22.43 3.42 -12.81
CA GLY A 164 -22.93 4.37 -13.78
C GLY A 164 -21.81 5.15 -14.47
N LEU A 165 -20.81 5.61 -13.71
CA LEU A 165 -19.63 6.31 -14.26
C LEU A 165 -18.74 5.39 -15.11
N ASP A 166 -18.70 4.10 -14.79
CA ASP A 166 -17.96 3.10 -15.56
C ASP A 166 -18.46 2.97 -17.00
N GLY A 167 -19.75 3.22 -17.24
CA GLY A 167 -20.32 3.26 -18.60
C GLY A 167 -19.91 4.46 -19.46
N ILE A 168 -19.25 5.47 -18.88
CA ILE A 168 -18.84 6.70 -19.59
C ILE A 168 -17.31 6.77 -19.70
N GLN A 169 -16.62 6.90 -18.55
CA GLN A 169 -15.17 7.15 -18.51
C GLN A 169 -14.44 6.37 -17.42
N GLY A 170 -15.18 5.66 -16.56
CA GLY A 170 -14.63 4.91 -15.44
C GLY A 170 -14.99 5.52 -14.08
N PRO A 171 -14.88 4.72 -13.00
CA PRO A 171 -15.05 5.19 -11.62
C PRO A 171 -13.97 6.20 -11.22
N ILE A 172 -14.29 7.08 -10.27
CA ILE A 172 -13.30 7.98 -9.68
C ILE A 172 -12.31 7.23 -8.78
N CYS A 173 -11.06 7.69 -8.72
CA CYS A 173 -10.06 7.13 -7.80
C CYS A 173 -10.35 7.57 -6.35
N LEU A 174 -10.57 6.61 -5.47
CA LEU A 174 -10.95 6.87 -4.06
C LEU A 174 -9.75 6.99 -3.10
N GLY A 175 -8.53 6.79 -3.59
CA GLY A 175 -7.31 6.91 -2.81
C GLY A 175 -6.88 5.64 -2.06
N SER A 176 -7.56 4.52 -2.29
CA SER A 176 -7.18 3.17 -1.84
C SER A 176 -7.85 2.08 -2.68
N ALA A 177 -7.42 0.83 -2.52
CA ALA A 177 -7.92 -0.36 -3.22
C ALA A 177 -7.92 -0.19 -4.75
N CYS A 178 -6.84 0.40 -5.27
CA CYS A 178 -6.73 0.77 -6.67
C CYS A 178 -5.40 0.28 -7.25
N VAL A 179 -5.47 -0.43 -8.36
CA VAL A 179 -4.30 -0.85 -9.14
C VAL A 179 -4.07 0.20 -10.21
N PHE A 180 -2.89 0.83 -10.21
CA PHE A 180 -2.50 1.86 -11.16
C PHE A 180 -1.50 1.33 -12.18
N ARG A 181 -1.57 1.84 -13.40
CA ARG A 181 -0.49 1.75 -14.40
C ARG A 181 0.57 2.80 -14.06
N ARG A 182 1.82 2.38 -13.86
CA ARG A 182 2.95 3.26 -13.49
C ARG A 182 3.13 4.42 -14.48
N ARG A 183 3.03 4.16 -15.78
CA ARG A 183 3.18 5.20 -16.82
C ARG A 183 2.13 6.31 -16.67
N SER A 184 0.90 5.96 -16.30
CA SER A 184 -0.16 6.95 -16.05
C SER A 184 0.17 7.82 -14.83
N LEU A 185 0.76 7.26 -13.77
CA LEU A 185 1.23 8.04 -12.61
C LEU A 185 2.37 9.00 -12.95
N TYR A 186 3.16 8.71 -13.98
CA TYR A 186 4.20 9.61 -14.49
C TYR A 186 3.67 10.64 -15.50
N GLY A 187 2.38 10.59 -15.85
CA GLY A 187 1.77 11.54 -16.77
C GLY A 187 1.97 11.22 -18.26
N TYR A 188 2.38 9.99 -18.60
CA TYR A 188 2.41 9.57 -20.01
C TYR A 188 0.99 9.33 -20.53
N ALA A 189 0.73 9.80 -21.75
CA ALA A 189 -0.53 9.55 -22.45
C ALA A 189 -0.72 8.05 -22.75
N SER A 190 -1.98 7.61 -22.76
CA SER A 190 -2.36 6.25 -23.17
C SER A 190 -2.00 5.98 -24.63
N GLY A 191 -1.61 4.74 -24.94
CA GLY A 191 -1.40 4.30 -26.32
C GLY A 191 -0.14 4.80 -27.03
N VAL A 192 0.71 5.61 -26.37
CA VAL A 192 1.98 6.07 -26.96
C VAL A 192 3.12 5.20 -26.44
N ASP A 193 3.69 4.37 -27.30
CA ASP A 193 4.92 3.65 -26.98
C ASP A 193 6.09 4.65 -26.86
N PRO A 194 7.04 4.45 -25.92
CA PRO A 194 8.20 5.34 -25.80
C PRO A 194 8.96 5.34 -27.14
N LYS A 195 9.38 6.53 -27.59
CA LYS A 195 10.34 6.65 -28.69
C LYS A 195 11.70 6.12 -28.28
#